data_AF-A0AAV9G954-F1
#
_entry.id   AF-A0AAV9G954-F1
#
_cell.length_a   1.000
_cell.length_b   1.000
_cell.length_c   1.000
_cell.angle_alpha   90.00
_cell.angle_beta   90.00
_cell.angle_gamma   90.00
#
_symmetry.space_group_name_H-M   'P 1'
#
loop_
_entity.id
_entity.type
_entity.pdbx_description
1 polymer ?
#
loop_
_entity_poly.entity_id
_entity_poly.type
_entity_poly.pdbx_seq_one_letter_code
_entity_poly.pdbx_strand_id
1 'polypeptide(L)' 'MTDSQRKGTFKLQDRVTTTSLEAEEKYLKGDDKTMFLALLRNMLQWSPADKLSAKELRQDPWLQGVQPKVKAED' A
#
# COMPACT_ATOMS: atom_id res chain seq x y z
N MET A 1 9.07 -42.70 -20.05
CA MET A 1 9.51 -41.67 -19.09
C MET A 1 8.27 -41.08 -18.47
N THR A 2 7.89 -41.54 -17.27
CA THR A 2 6.71 -41.04 -16.53
C THR A 2 7.19 -39.93 -15.60
N ASP A 3 6.80 -38.70 -15.88
CA ASP A 3 7.01 -37.56 -14.99
C ASP A 3 6.14 -37.76 -13.75
N SER A 4 6.76 -38.13 -12.63
CA SER A 4 6.09 -38.24 -11.33
C SER A 4 5.84 -36.83 -10.79
N GLN A 5 4.66 -36.31 -11.11
CA GLN A 5 4.20 -35.00 -10.67
C GLN A 5 4.10 -34.97 -9.13
N ARG A 6 5.07 -34.30 -8.48
CA ARG A 6 5.05 -34.09 -7.03
C ARG A 6 3.88 -33.18 -6.66
N LYS A 7 2.92 -33.69 -5.89
CA LYS A 7 1.82 -32.90 -5.33
C LYS A 7 2.33 -32.11 -4.12
N GLY A 8 2.63 -30.83 -4.32
CA GLY A 8 2.97 -29.91 -3.22
C GLY A 8 1.80 -29.76 -2.24
N THR A 9 2.09 -29.71 -0.94
CA THR A 9 1.09 -29.40 0.10
C THR A 9 1.23 -27.95 0.52
N PHE A 10 0.17 -27.16 0.34
CA PHE A 10 0.13 -25.77 0.79
C PHE A 10 0.17 -25.71 2.33
N LYS A 11 1.13 -24.98 2.88
CA LYS A 11 1.36 -24.84 4.33
C LYS A 11 0.88 -23.47 4.81
N LEU A 12 -0.41 -23.18 4.65
CA LEU A 12 -1.01 -21.99 5.27
C LEU A 12 -1.60 -22.40 6.62
N GLN A 13 -0.73 -22.83 7.52
CA GLN A 13 -1.14 -23.17 8.90
C GLN A 13 -1.17 -21.94 9.80
N ASP A 14 -0.49 -20.85 9.41
CA ASP A 14 -0.51 -19.61 10.15
C ASP A 14 -1.68 -18.73 9.70
N ARG A 15 -2.57 -18.45 10.64
CA ARG A 15 -3.73 -17.60 10.45
C ARG A 15 -3.24 -16.17 10.24
N VAL A 16 -3.34 -15.65 9.01
CA VAL A 16 -3.00 -14.25 8.73
C VAL A 16 -3.90 -13.37 9.59
N THR A 17 -3.30 -12.63 10.52
CA THR A 17 -4.03 -11.65 11.34
C THR A 17 -4.50 -10.52 10.44
N THR A 18 -5.80 -10.25 10.45
CA THR A 18 -6.38 -9.13 9.71
C THR A 18 -5.86 -7.82 10.30
N THR A 19 -5.26 -6.98 9.47
CA THR A 19 -4.76 -5.65 9.82
C THR A 19 -5.13 -4.64 8.75
N SER A 20 -4.93 -3.35 9.02
CA SER A 20 -5.14 -2.26 8.07
C SER A 20 -3.84 -1.45 7.89
N LEU A 21 -3.70 -0.73 6.77
CA LEU A 21 -2.52 0.11 6.53
C LEU A 21 -2.39 1.20 7.61
N GLU A 22 -3.51 1.72 8.11
CA GLU A 22 -3.57 2.70 9.20
C GLU A 22 -3.04 2.14 10.52
N ALA A 23 -3.30 0.86 10.80
CA ALA A 23 -2.84 0.20 12.02
C ALA A 23 -1.35 -0.16 11.96
N GLU A 24 -0.86 -0.52 10.76
CA GLU A 24 0.55 -0.84 10.55
C GLU A 24 1.45 0.41 10.52
N GLU A 25 0.95 1.55 10.02
CA GLU A 25 1.71 2.80 10.00
C GLU A 25 1.71 3.49 11.36
N LYS A 26 2.81 3.37 12.11
CA LYS A 26 2.92 3.80 13.51
C LYS A 26 3.65 5.13 13.71
N TYR A 27 4.33 5.65 12.70
CA TYR A 27 5.27 6.76 12.85
C TYR A 27 4.69 8.09 12.37
N LEU A 28 4.05 8.09 11.19
CA LEU A 28 3.46 9.30 10.63
C LEU A 28 2.20 9.69 11.42
N LYS A 29 1.88 10.99 11.44
CA LYS A 29 0.68 11.53 12.10
C LYS A 29 0.03 12.61 11.24
N GLY A 30 -1.23 12.91 11.54
CA GLY A 30 -1.98 13.98 10.87
C GLY A 30 -2.02 13.80 9.35
N ASP A 31 -1.89 14.90 8.63
CA ASP A 31 -2.00 14.94 7.17
C ASP A 31 -0.89 14.14 6.48
N ASP A 32 0.31 14.11 7.05
CA ASP A 32 1.44 13.37 6.48
C ASP A 32 1.15 11.86 6.42
N LYS A 33 0.55 11.31 7.48
CA LYS A 33 0.06 9.92 7.48
C LYS A 33 -1.04 9.72 6.45
N THR A 34 -2.01 10.63 6.39
CA THR A 34 -3.14 10.53 5.46
C THR A 34 -2.67 10.49 4.00
N MET A 35 -1.75 11.39 3.65
CA MET A 35 -1.18 11.49 2.31
C MET A 35 -0.34 10.27 1.96
N PHE A 36 0.52 9.82 2.87
CA PHE A 36 1.31 8.60 2.67
C PHE A 36 0.43 7.36 2.45
N LEU A 37 -0.64 7.20 3.23
CA LEU A 37 -1.56 6.08 3.07
C LEU A 37 -2.34 6.16 1.74
N ALA A 38 -2.64 7.35 1.23
CA ALA A 38 -3.23 7.50 -0.09
C ALA A 38 -2.27 7.01 -1.19
N LEU A 39 -0.99 7.36 -1.10
CA LEU A 39 0.05 6.83 -1.97
C LEU A 39 0.12 5.29 -1.91
N LEU A 40 0.16 4.69 -0.72
CA LEU A 40 0.24 3.23 -0.57
C LEU A 40 -0.97 2.52 -1.20
N ARG A 41 -2.17 3.07 -1.10
CA ARG A 41 -3.35 2.50 -1.75
C ARG A 41 -3.20 2.48 -3.28
N ASN A 42 -2.56 3.47 -3.88
CA ASN A 42 -2.28 3.47 -5.32
C ASN A 42 -1.17 2.46 -5.73
N MET A 43 -0.27 2.12 -4.80
CA MET A 43 0.80 1.14 -5.03
C MET A 43 0.34 -0.31 -4.82
N LEU A 44 -0.48 -0.56 -3.80
CA LEU A 44 -0.85 -1.89 -3.30
C LEU A 44 -2.20 -2.35 -3.86
N GLN A 45 -2.33 -2.31 -5.18
CA GLN A 45 -3.50 -2.82 -5.89
C GLN A 45 -3.35 -4.29 -6.22
N TRP A 46 -4.41 -5.06 -6.02
CA TRP A 46 -4.44 -6.50 -6.31
C TRP A 46 -4.41 -6.77 -7.82
N SER A 47 -5.17 -5.98 -8.57
CA SER A 47 -5.19 -6.02 -10.03
C SER A 47 -4.06 -5.14 -10.57
N PRO A 48 -3.20 -5.66 -11.48
CA PRO A 48 -2.16 -4.86 -12.10
C PRO A 48 -2.70 -3.66 -12.91
N ALA A 49 -3.93 -3.76 -13.44
CA ALA A 49 -4.53 -2.70 -14.25
C ALA A 49 -4.90 -1.45 -13.42
N ASP A 50 -5.17 -1.64 -12.13
CA ASP A 50 -5.52 -0.54 -11.22
C ASP A 50 -4.26 0.07 -10.55
N LYS A 51 -3.11 -0.59 -10.71
CA LYS A 51 -1.84 -0.16 -10.11
C LYS A 51 -1.23 0.98 -10.92
N LEU A 52 -0.95 2.10 -10.26
CA LEU A 52 -0.22 3.19 -10.88
C LEU A 52 1.23 2.78 -11.20
N SER A 53 1.73 3.25 -12.33
CA SER A 53 3.14 3.08 -12.72
C SER A 53 4.05 3.92 -11.82
N ALA A 54 5.33 3.56 -11.74
CA ALA A 54 6.33 4.35 -11.01
C ALA A 54 6.42 5.81 -11.50
N LYS A 55 6.19 6.03 -12.80
CA LYS A 55 6.19 7.38 -13.40
C LYS A 55 5.02 8.22 -12.90
N GLU A 56 3.84 7.62 -12.76
CA GLU A 56 2.64 8.29 -12.25
C GLU A 56 2.74 8.49 -10.74
N LEU A 57 3.17 7.48 -9.99
CA LEU A 57 3.37 7.56 -8.54
C LEU A 57 4.33 8.69 -8.15
N ARG A 58 5.36 8.96 -8.96
CA ARG A 58 6.28 10.08 -8.73
C ARG A 58 5.54 11.41 -8.54
N GLN A 59 4.40 11.61 -9.19
CA GLN A 59 3.62 12.86 -9.13
C GLN A 59 2.72 12.95 -7.89
N ASP A 60 2.72 11.94 -7.02
CA ASP A 60 1.93 11.97 -5.80
C ASP A 60 2.33 13.16 -4.91
N PRO A 61 1.36 13.90 -4.35
CA PRO A 61 1.63 15.07 -3.51
C PRO A 61 2.58 14.80 -2.34
N TRP A 62 2.53 13.60 -1.75
CA TRP A 62 3.41 13.22 -0.65
C TRP A 62 4.87 13.12 -1.10
N LEU A 63 5.13 12.52 -2.26
CA LEU A 63 6.48 12.42 -2.84
C LEU A 63 6.99 13.76 -3.40
N GLN A 64 6.08 14.64 -3.82
CA GLN A 64 6.42 16.00 -4.26
C GLN A 64 6.62 16.99 -3.09
N GLY A 65 6.42 16.56 -1.84
CA GLY A 65 6.57 17.41 -0.65
C GLY A 65 5.53 18.53 -0.56
N VAL A 66 4.39 18.38 -1.24
CA VAL A 66 3.31 19.37 -1.21
C VAL A 66 2.72 19.41 0.19
N GLN A 67 2.86 20.55 0.87
CA GLN A 67 2.28 20.73 2.19
C GLN A 67 0.76 20.93 2.07
N PRO A 68 -0.04 20.36 2.99
CA PRO A 68 -1.45 20.70 3.10
C PRO A 68 -1.57 22.21 3.30
N LYS A 69 -2.44 22.86 2.52
CA LYS A 69 -2.77 24.26 2.75
C LYS A 69 -3.49 24.32 4.09
N VAL A 70 -2.81 24.83 5.11
CA VAL A 70 -3.42 25.17 6.40
C VAL A 70 -4.64 26.04 6.09
N LYS A 71 -5.84 25.56 6.42
CA LYS A 71 -7.01 26.44 6.37
C LYS A 71 -6.79 27.49 7.45
N ALA A 72 -6.77 28.76 7.07
CA ALA A 72 -6.91 29.83 8.04
C ALA A 72 -8.24 29.60 8.75
N GLU A 73 -8.18 29.34 10.06
CA GLU A 73 -9.36 29.40 10.93
C GLU A 73 -9.68 30.88 11.16
N ASP A 74 -10.95 31.24 11.00
CA ASP A 74 -11.54 32.54 11.39
C ASP A 74 -11.60 32.68 12.92
#